data_AF-A0A139L5A6-F1
#
_entry.id   AF-A0A139L5A6-F1
#
_cell.length_a   1.000
_cell.length_b   1.000
_cell.length_c   1.000
_cell.angle_alpha   90.00
_cell.angle_beta   90.00
_cell.angle_gamma   90.00
#
_symmetry.space_group_name_H-M   'P 1'
#
loop_
_entity.id
_entity.type
_entity.pdbx_description
1 polymer ?
#
loop_
_entity_poly.entity_id
_entity_poly.type
_entity_poly.pdbx_seq_one_letter_code
_entity_poly.pdbx_strand_id
1 'polypeptide(L)'
;MAKEVAGLIKLQIKGGAANPSPPVGPALGSKGINIMEFCKQFNARTQDKAGKILPVIITYYADKSFDFVIKTPPVAIQLLEVAKVKSGSAEPNRKKVAELTWEQVRTIAQDKMVDLNCFTVEAAMRMVAGTARSMGIAVKGEFPVNN
;
A
#
# COMPACT_ATOMS: atom_id res chain seq x y z
N MET A 1 14.95 -24.73 8.52
CA MET A 1 14.20 -25.11 9.74
C MET A 1 13.13 -24.05 9.95
N ALA A 2 11.86 -24.42 9.82
CA ALA A 2 10.75 -23.47 9.92
C ALA A 2 10.55 -23.08 11.38
N LYS A 3 10.86 -21.82 11.73
CA LYS A 3 10.58 -21.28 13.06
C LYS A 3 9.06 -21.28 13.28
N GLU A 4 8.59 -21.69 14.47
CA GLU A 4 7.17 -21.63 14.81
C GLU A 4 6.67 -20.18 14.78
N VAL A 5 5.76 -19.91 13.84
CA VAL A 5 5.11 -18.61 13.68
C VAL A 5 4.10 -18.46 14.81
N ALA A 6 4.35 -17.54 15.73
CA ALA A 6 3.45 -17.23 16.83
C ALA A 6 2.28 -16.33 16.39
N GLY A 7 2.41 -15.64 15.25
CA GLY A 7 1.31 -14.96 14.60
C GLY A 7 1.73 -13.94 13.54
N LEU A 8 0.73 -13.30 12.94
CA LEU A 8 0.87 -12.28 11.91
C LEU A 8 0.16 -11.00 12.37
N ILE A 9 0.84 -9.86 12.30
CA ILE A 9 0.29 -8.54 12.59
C ILE A 9 0.30 -7.74 11.29
N LYS A 10 -0.83 -7.14 10.94
CA LYS A 10 -0.96 -6.26 9.76
C LYS A 10 -1.13 -4.83 10.25
N LEU A 11 -0.17 -3.96 9.94
CA LEU A 11 -0.20 -2.54 10.30
C LEU A 11 -0.10 -1.68 9.04
N GLN A 12 -0.65 -0.47 9.13
CA GLN A 12 -0.49 0.57 8.11
C GLN A 12 0.35 1.69 8.72
N ILE A 13 1.50 1.98 8.13
CA ILE A 13 2.48 2.93 8.67
C ILE A 13 2.89 3.90 7.56
N LYS A 14 3.02 5.18 7.87
CA LYS A 14 3.57 6.17 6.94
C LYS A 14 5.07 5.93 6.77
N GLY A 15 5.53 5.76 5.53
CA GLY A 15 6.93 5.58 5.18
C GLY A 15 7.77 6.76 5.67
N GLY A 16 8.96 6.47 6.20
CA GLY A 16 9.89 7.47 6.75
C GLY A 16 9.47 8.11 8.08
N ALA A 17 8.29 7.78 8.62
CA ALA A 17 7.75 8.35 9.85
C ALA A 17 7.17 7.28 10.79
N ALA A 18 7.81 6.10 10.89
CA ALA A 18 7.45 5.14 11.93
C ALA A 18 7.88 5.69 13.29
N ASN A 19 6.87 6.09 14.08
CA ASN A 19 7.04 6.53 15.46
C ASN A 19 6.46 5.47 16.41
N PRO A 20 7.04 5.29 17.61
CA PRO A 20 6.53 4.38 18.64
C PRO A 20 5.19 4.84 19.26
N SER A 21 4.65 5.98 18.82
CA SER A 21 3.36 6.55 19.24
C SER A 21 2.16 5.63 18.88
N PRO A 22 0.96 5.87 19.46
CA PRO A 22 -0.21 5.00 19.31
C PRO A 22 -0.73 5.03 17.86
N PRO A 23 -0.24 4.12 16.99
CA PRO A 23 -0.87 2.83 16.69
C PRO A 23 0.10 1.63 16.60
N VAL A 24 1.41 1.87 16.58
CA VAL A 24 2.45 0.84 16.38
C VAL A 24 2.96 0.33 17.73
N GLY A 25 3.15 1.23 18.70
CA GLY A 25 3.66 0.90 20.02
C GLY A 25 2.80 -0.12 20.77
N PRO A 26 1.49 0.10 20.97
CA PRO A 26 0.62 -0.86 21.67
C PRO A 26 0.47 -2.21 20.94
N ALA A 27 0.40 -2.17 19.61
CA ALA A 27 0.19 -3.36 18.78
C ALA A 27 1.40 -4.31 18.78
N LEU A 28 2.62 -3.76 18.77
CA LEU A 28 3.86 -4.54 18.79
C LEU A 28 4.36 -4.81 20.21
N GLY A 29 4.20 -3.85 21.12
CA GLY A 29 4.63 -3.97 22.52
C GLY A 29 3.88 -5.05 23.29
N SER A 30 2.57 -5.21 23.04
CA SER A 30 1.76 -6.29 23.63
C SER A 30 2.21 -7.70 23.21
N LYS A 31 3.03 -7.82 22.17
CA LYS A 31 3.56 -9.08 21.64
C LYS A 31 5.05 -9.29 21.95
N GLY A 32 5.67 -8.38 22.70
CA GLY A 32 7.08 -8.49 23.11
C GLY A 32 8.09 -8.26 21.99
N ILE A 33 7.70 -7.59 20.91
CA ILE A 33 8.57 -7.25 19.77
C ILE A 33 9.32 -5.95 20.08
N ASN A 34 10.58 -5.86 19.66
CA ASN A 34 11.38 -4.65 19.84
C ASN A 34 10.92 -3.52 18.89
N ILE A 35 10.07 -2.63 19.40
CA ILE A 35 9.44 -1.52 18.65
C ILE A 35 10.50 -0.58 18.06
N MET A 36 11.57 -0.29 18.81
CA MET A 36 12.59 0.68 18.39
C MET A 36 13.41 0.15 17.21
N GLU A 37 13.74 -1.15 17.25
CA GLU A 37 14.44 -1.83 16.17
C GLU A 37 13.59 -1.89 14.90
N PHE A 38 12.30 -2.23 15.04
CA PHE A 38 11.35 -2.20 13.94
C PHE A 38 11.23 -0.81 13.32
N CYS A 39 11.06 0.25 14.12
CA CYS A 39 10.95 1.62 13.60
C CYS A 39 12.22 2.05 12.85
N LYS A 40 13.42 1.69 13.32
CA LYS A 40 14.68 1.99 12.61
C LYS A 40 14.77 1.26 11.28
N GLN A 41 14.56 -0.06 11.28
CA GLN A 41 14.64 -0.86 10.05
C GLN A 41 13.55 -0.47 9.04
N PHE A 42 12.33 -0.18 9.51
CA PHE A 42 11.25 0.30 8.66
C PHE A 42 11.58 1.67 8.06
N ASN A 43 12.06 2.63 8.85
CA ASN A 43 12.41 3.95 8.34
C ASN A 43 13.55 3.86 7.33
N ALA A 44 14.59 3.06 7.58
CA ALA A 44 15.69 2.83 6.64
C ALA A 44 15.20 2.25 5.30
N ARG A 45 14.31 1.25 5.34
CA ARG A 45 13.74 0.64 4.11
C ARG A 45 12.67 1.49 3.42
N THR A 46 12.14 2.50 4.10
CA THR A 46 11.05 3.35 3.58
C THR A 46 11.46 4.80 3.35
N GLN A 47 12.75 5.11 3.44
CA GLN A 47 13.30 6.42 3.09
C GLN A 47 12.92 6.83 1.66
N ASP A 48 12.98 5.91 0.71
CA ASP A 48 12.63 6.15 -0.70
C ASP A 48 11.12 6.39 -0.93
N LYS A 49 10.28 6.05 0.07
CA LYS A 49 8.81 6.14 0.01
C LYS A 49 8.27 7.01 1.13
N ALA A 50 9.02 8.04 1.51
CA ALA A 50 8.66 8.97 2.57
C ALA A 50 7.27 9.60 2.32
N GLY A 51 6.41 9.55 3.34
CA GLY A 51 5.07 10.16 3.29
C GLY A 51 3.94 9.26 2.79
N LYS A 52 4.23 8.14 2.09
CA LYS A 52 3.19 7.21 1.63
C LYS A 52 2.79 6.24 2.73
N ILE A 53 1.50 5.91 2.87
CA ILE A 53 1.06 4.86 3.79
C ILE A 53 1.39 3.50 3.17
N LEU A 54 2.26 2.74 3.84
CA LEU A 54 2.71 1.42 3.43
C LEU A 54 2.11 0.36 4.36
N PRO A 55 1.42 -0.66 3.81
CA PRO A 55 1.00 -1.80 4.61
C PRO A 55 2.22 -2.67 4.92
N VAL A 56 2.37 -3.04 6.18
CA VAL A 56 3.43 -3.94 6.66
C VAL A 56 2.80 -5.17 7.27
N ILE A 57 3.28 -6.33 6.85
CA ILE A 57 2.95 -7.60 7.50
C ILE A 57 4.15 -7.98 8.35
N ILE A 58 3.93 -8.10 9.66
CA ILE A 58 4.94 -8.44 10.64
C ILE A 58 4.62 -9.86 11.11
N THR A 59 5.50 -10.80 10.77
CA THR A 59 5.47 -12.17 11.26
C THR A 59 6.32 -12.21 12.51
N TYR A 60 5.76 -12.63 13.63
CA TYR A 60 6.52 -12.82 14.87
C TYR A 60 6.56 -14.28 15.25
N TYR A 61 7.69 -14.70 15.80
CA TYR A 61 7.96 -16.08 16.16
C TYR A 61 7.99 -16.24 17.69
N ALA A 62 7.90 -17.48 18.17
CA ALA A 62 7.90 -17.77 19.61
C ALA A 62 9.23 -17.37 20.31
N ASP A 63 10.33 -17.26 19.58
CA ASP A 63 11.65 -16.83 20.04
C ASP A 63 11.78 -15.30 20.19
N LYS A 64 10.68 -14.55 20.04
CA LYS A 64 10.63 -13.07 20.01
C LYS A 64 11.36 -12.45 18.82
N SER A 65 11.81 -13.25 17.85
CA SER A 65 12.23 -12.72 16.56
C SER A 65 11.03 -12.27 15.74
N PHE A 66 11.25 -11.31 14.85
CA PHE A 66 10.24 -10.80 13.95
C PHE A 66 10.81 -10.64 12.55
N ASP A 67 10.02 -10.99 11.55
CA ASP A 67 10.23 -10.64 10.16
C ASP A 67 9.15 -9.67 9.73
N PHE A 68 9.47 -8.74 8.85
CA PHE A 68 8.47 -7.85 8.29
C PHE A 68 8.64 -7.71 6.79
N VAL A 69 7.50 -7.74 6.10
CA VAL A 69 7.40 -7.52 4.66
C VAL A 69 6.66 -6.22 4.45
N ILE A 70 7.33 -5.26 3.81
CA ILE A 70 6.73 -3.99 3.40
C ILE A 70 6.09 -4.22 2.04
N LYS A 71 4.79 -4.00 1.95
CA LYS A 71 4.06 -4.00 0.67
C LYS A 71 4.06 -2.62 0.05
N THR A 72 3.78 -2.57 -1.24
CA THR A 72 3.55 -1.32 -1.97
C THR A 72 2.36 -0.55 -1.40
N PRO A 73 2.34 0.79 -1.59
CA PRO A 73 1.23 1.61 -1.13
C PRO A 73 -0.10 1.11 -1.72
N PRO A 74 -1.22 1.28 -0.99
CA PRO A 74 -2.55 1.06 -1.55
C PRO A 74 -2.75 1.86 -2.83
N VAL A 75 -3.35 1.24 -3.85
CA VAL A 75 -3.69 1.89 -5.11
C VAL A 75 -4.50 3.16 -4.86
N ALA A 76 -5.40 3.11 -3.87
CA ALA A 76 -6.23 4.24 -3.47
C ALA A 76 -5.42 5.51 -3.20
N ILE A 77 -4.31 5.39 -2.45
CA ILE A 77 -3.48 6.53 -2.05
C ILE A 77 -2.67 7.03 -3.24
N GLN A 78 -2.12 6.11 -4.06
CA GLN A 78 -1.38 6.50 -5.26
C GLN A 78 -2.28 7.23 -6.26
N LEU A 79 -3.52 6.77 -6.43
CA LEU A 79 -4.51 7.44 -7.28
C LEU A 79 -4.89 8.81 -6.73
N LEU A 80 -5.07 8.96 -5.41
CA LEU A 80 -5.35 10.26 -4.78
C LEU A 80 -4.19 11.25 -4.93
N GLU A 81 -2.94 10.78 -4.81
CA GLU A 81 -1.73 11.57 -5.04
C GLU A 81 -1.64 12.07 -6.49
N VAL A 82 -1.81 11.18 -7.47
CA VAL A 82 -1.74 11.54 -8.89
C VAL A 82 -2.92 12.42 -9.30
N ALA A 83 -4.10 12.16 -8.75
CA ALA A 83 -5.30 12.98 -8.96
C ALA A 83 -5.25 14.32 -8.20
N LYS A 84 -4.28 14.51 -7.29
CA LYS A 84 -4.16 15.67 -6.39
C LYS A 84 -5.42 15.94 -5.55
N VAL A 85 -6.15 14.90 -5.18
CA VAL A 85 -7.37 15.00 -4.37
C VAL A 85 -7.13 14.47 -2.96
N LYS A 86 -7.69 15.14 -1.95
CA LYS A 86 -7.51 14.76 -0.53
C LYS A 86 -8.40 13.59 -0.09
N SER A 87 -9.53 13.37 -0.75
CA SER A 87 -10.51 12.34 -0.40
C SER A 87 -11.21 11.81 -1.66
N GLY A 88 -11.60 10.53 -1.63
CA GLY A 88 -12.46 9.95 -2.66
C GLY A 88 -13.86 10.59 -2.68
N SER A 89 -14.62 10.30 -3.73
CA SER A 89 -16.01 10.75 -3.84
C SER A 89 -16.91 10.06 -2.82
N ALA A 90 -17.78 10.85 -2.17
CA ALA A 90 -18.86 10.31 -1.34
C ALA A 90 -19.95 9.60 -2.16
N GLU A 91 -20.09 9.95 -3.45
CA GLU A 91 -21.01 9.31 -4.39
C GLU A 91 -20.25 8.96 -5.69
N PRO A 92 -19.47 7.86 -5.72
CA PRO A 92 -18.62 7.51 -6.87
C PRO A 92 -19.35 7.44 -8.21
N ASN A 93 -20.62 7.06 -8.20
CA ASN A 93 -21.46 6.95 -9.40
C ASN A 93 -22.01 8.30 -9.91
N ARG A 94 -22.08 9.34 -9.07
CA ARG A 94 -22.71 10.62 -9.41
C ARG A 94 -21.72 11.77 -9.49
N LYS A 95 -20.76 11.83 -8.58
CA LYS A 95 -19.76 12.90 -8.50
C LYS A 95 -18.38 12.33 -8.77
N LYS A 96 -17.86 12.62 -9.96
CA LYS A 96 -16.46 12.31 -10.28
C LYS A 96 -15.58 13.38 -9.68
N VAL A 97 -14.59 12.98 -8.88
CA VAL A 97 -13.70 13.89 -8.13
C VAL A 97 -12.41 14.20 -8.89
N ALA A 98 -12.01 13.35 -9.82
CA ALA A 98 -10.86 13.60 -10.70
C ALA A 98 -10.91 12.75 -11.96
N GLU A 99 -10.02 13.09 -12.88
CA GLU A 99 -9.75 12.31 -14.09
C GLU A 99 -8.26 11.95 -14.15
N LEU A 100 -7.95 10.73 -14.59
CA LEU A 100 -6.58 10.22 -14.76
C LEU A 100 -6.38 9.66 -16.17
N THR A 101 -5.16 9.70 -16.69
CA THR A 101 -4.82 9.09 -17.98
C THR A 101 -4.40 7.63 -17.82
N TRP A 102 -4.51 6.84 -18.90
CA TRP A 102 -4.04 5.45 -18.91
C TRP A 102 -2.54 5.32 -18.66
N GLU A 103 -1.73 6.31 -19.02
CA GLU A 103 -0.30 6.34 -18.73
C GLU A 103 -0.03 6.39 -17.23
N GLN A 104 -0.76 7.23 -16.50
CA GLN A 104 -0.66 7.32 -15.04
C GLN A 104 -1.10 6.02 -14.37
N VAL A 105 -2.18 5.41 -14.86
CA VAL A 105 -2.66 4.11 -14.39
C VAL A 105 -1.62 3.00 -14.66
N ARG A 106 -0.91 3.06 -15.79
CA ARG A 106 0.15 2.12 -16.13
C ARG A 106 1.34 2.22 -15.18
N THR A 107 1.81 3.42 -14.86
CA THR A 107 2.90 3.61 -13.89
C THR A 107 2.53 3.05 -12.52
N ILE A 108 1.31 3.36 -12.03
CA ILE A 108 0.79 2.83 -10.77
C ILE A 108 0.69 1.29 -10.81
N ALA A 109 0.26 0.74 -11.93
CA ALA A 109 0.14 -0.71 -12.13
C ALA A 109 1.49 -1.41 -12.15
N GLN A 110 2.51 -0.82 -12.78
CA GLN A 110 3.88 -1.32 -12.81
C GLN A 110 4.52 -1.29 -11.42
N ASP A 111 4.40 -0.17 -10.72
CA ASP A 111 4.90 -0.01 -9.35
C ASP A 111 4.27 -1.04 -8.39
N LYS A 112 3.01 -1.42 -8.65
CA LYS A 112 2.28 -2.40 -7.84
C LYS A 112 2.43 -3.85 -8.30
N MET A 113 3.04 -4.10 -9.46
CA MET A 113 3.08 -5.42 -10.07
C MET A 113 3.74 -6.47 -9.16
N VAL A 114 4.73 -6.06 -8.37
CA VAL A 114 5.39 -6.92 -7.36
C VAL A 114 4.46 -7.46 -6.27
N ASP A 115 3.34 -6.81 -5.99
CA ASP A 115 2.35 -7.25 -4.99
C ASP A 115 1.05 -7.78 -5.60
N LEU A 116 0.88 -7.66 -6.92
CA LEU A 116 -0.31 -8.14 -7.60
C LEU A 116 -0.07 -9.56 -8.12
N ASN A 117 -1.08 -10.42 -7.98
CA ASN A 117 -1.05 -11.77 -8.53
C ASN A 117 -1.35 -11.80 -10.05
N CYS A 118 -1.23 -10.67 -10.75
CA CYS A 118 -1.56 -10.59 -12.17
C CYS A 118 -0.32 -10.87 -13.03
N PHE A 119 -0.50 -11.66 -14.09
CA PHE A 119 0.56 -12.07 -15.00
C PHE A 119 0.90 -11.00 -16.04
N THR A 120 -0.01 -10.06 -16.32
CA THR A 120 0.17 -9.01 -17.34
C THR A 120 -0.07 -7.62 -16.75
N VAL A 121 0.65 -6.63 -17.31
CA VAL A 121 0.50 -5.22 -16.94
C VAL A 121 -0.92 -4.72 -17.27
N GLU A 122 -1.55 -5.25 -18.31
CA GLU A 122 -2.92 -4.90 -18.70
C GLU A 122 -3.93 -5.34 -17.63
N ALA A 123 -3.78 -6.53 -17.07
CA ALA A 123 -4.62 -7.00 -15.97
C ALA A 123 -4.42 -6.11 -14.72
N ALA A 124 -3.17 -5.74 -14.42
CA ALA A 124 -2.86 -4.80 -13.35
C ALA A 124 -3.55 -3.43 -13.58
N MET A 125 -3.51 -2.90 -14.81
CA MET A 125 -4.16 -1.65 -15.19
C MET A 125 -5.68 -1.72 -15.02
N ARG A 126 -6.33 -2.84 -15.37
CA ARG A 126 -7.77 -3.06 -15.13
C ARG A 126 -8.11 -3.03 -13.63
N MET A 127 -7.28 -3.66 -12.79
CA MET A 127 -7.49 -3.66 -11.34
C MET A 127 -7.36 -2.25 -10.74
N VAL A 128 -6.36 -1.49 -11.21
CA VAL A 128 -6.16 -0.10 -10.80
C VAL A 128 -7.33 0.78 -11.27
N ALA A 129 -7.79 0.62 -12.51
CA ALA A 129 -8.93 1.34 -13.05
C ALA A 129 -10.24 1.01 -12.30
N GLY A 130 -10.44 -0.24 -11.91
CA GLY A 130 -11.57 -0.64 -11.06
C GLY A 130 -11.55 0.07 -9.69
N THR A 131 -10.37 0.19 -9.09
CA THR A 131 -10.18 0.92 -7.84
C THR A 131 -10.46 2.42 -8.02
N ALA A 132 -9.97 3.02 -9.12
CA ALA A 132 -10.25 4.41 -9.46
C ALA A 132 -11.75 4.67 -9.60
N ARG A 133 -12.47 3.80 -10.31
CA ARG A 133 -13.93 3.88 -10.47
C ARG A 133 -14.66 3.86 -9.13
N SER A 134 -14.28 2.96 -8.23
CA SER A 134 -14.89 2.85 -6.90
C SER A 134 -14.66 4.08 -6.01
N MET A 135 -13.65 4.90 -6.32
CA MET A 135 -13.37 6.15 -5.61
C MET A 135 -13.95 7.39 -6.31
N GLY A 136 -14.62 7.22 -7.45
CA GLY A 136 -15.15 8.32 -8.25
C GLY A 136 -14.08 9.04 -9.08
N ILE A 137 -12.97 8.36 -9.42
CA ILE A 137 -11.98 8.86 -10.37
C ILE A 137 -12.25 8.24 -11.73
N ALA A 138 -12.43 9.08 -12.75
CA ALA A 138 -12.63 8.60 -14.12
C ALA A 138 -11.29 8.43 -14.82
N VAL A 139 -11.12 7.31 -15.52
CA VAL A 139 -9.95 7.12 -16.39
C VAL A 139 -10.32 7.59 -17.79
N LYS A 140 -9.56 8.54 -18.34
CA LYS A 140 -9.76 9.11 -19.67
C LYS A 140 -8.96 8.33 -20.72
N GLY A 141 -9.61 8.01 -21.83
CA GLY A 141 -9.03 7.35 -22.99
C GLY A 141 -9.54 5.91 -23.19
N GLU A 142 -9.24 5.35 -24.35
CA GLU A 142 -9.50 3.94 -24.65
C GLU A 142 -8.54 3.06 -23.86
N PHE A 143 -9.06 1.95 -23.32
CA PHE A 143 -8.21 0.93 -22.71
C PHE A 143 -7.22 0.47 -23.79
N PRO A 144 -5.90 0.44 -23.53
CA PRO A 144 -4.96 -0.16 -24.46
C PRO A 144 -5.20 -1.67 -24.45
N VAL A 145 -6.17 -2.12 -25.25
CA VAL A 145 -6.33 -3.53 -25.58
C VAL A 145 -5.35 -3.74 -26.72
N ASN A 146 -4.21 -4.40 -26.47
CA ASN A 146 -3.56 -5.09 -27.57
C ASN A 146 -4.53 -6.19 -28.00
N ASN A 147 -5.09 -6.01 -29.19
CA ASN A 147 -5.80 -7.05 -29.91
C ASN A 147 -4.77 -8.03 -30.49
#